data_AF-A0A526TB65-F1
#
_entry.id   AF-A0A526TB65-F1
#
_cell.length_a   1.000
_cell.length_b   1.000
_cell.length_c   1.000
_cell.angle_alpha   90.00
_cell.angle_beta   90.00
_cell.angle_gamma   90.00
#
_symmetry.space_group_name_H-M   'P 1'
#
loop_
_entity.id
_entity.type
_entity.pdbx_description
1 polymer ?
#
loop_
_entity_poly.entity_id
_entity_poly.type
_entity_poly.pdbx_seq_one_letter_code
_entity_poly.pdbx_strand_id
1 'polypeptide(L)'
;AQVEMWQRRMEFNLLSCVTQAFRHTHPAMKEWEIPQVSEWGEANKPKAVAFLRLLDGELGSREFIAGDSYSIADITGLIAVDF
;
A
#
# COMPACT_ATOMS: atom_id res chain seq x y z
N ALA A 1 6.97 -3.25 -19.21
CA ALA A 1 6.23 -4.38 -18.61
C ALA A 1 6.43 -4.47 -17.09
N GLN A 2 7.67 -4.53 -16.58
CA GLN A 2 7.92 -4.67 -15.13
C GLN A 2 7.42 -3.51 -14.28
N VAL A 3 7.67 -2.27 -14.71
CA VAL A 3 7.21 -1.07 -13.99
C VAL A 3 5.69 -1.07 -13.80
N GLU A 4 4.93 -1.33 -14.88
CA GLU A 4 3.46 -1.36 -14.79
C GLU A 4 2.96 -2.49 -13.89
N MET A 5 3.56 -3.68 -13.97
CA MET A 5 3.21 -4.80 -13.09
C MET A 5 3.42 -4.42 -11.61
N TRP A 6 4.58 -3.86 -11.28
CA TRP A 6 4.89 -3.47 -9.91
C TRP A 6 4.10 -2.26 -9.44
N GLN A 7 3.77 -1.32 -10.33
CA GLN A 7 2.85 -0.22 -10.04
C GLN A 7 1.50 -0.76 -9.57
N ARG A 8 0.90 -1.70 -10.31
CA ARG A 8 -0.38 -2.31 -9.92
C ARG A 8 -0.28 -3.09 -8.62
N ARG A 9 0.87 -3.74 -8.36
CA ARG A 9 1.10 -4.41 -7.08
C ARG A 9 1.13 -3.41 -5.92
N MET A 10 1.84 -2.29 -6.05
CA MET A 10 1.88 -1.24 -5.03
C MET A 10 0.51 -0.61 -4.81
N GLU A 11 -0.21 -0.28 -5.88
CA GLU A 11 -1.54 0.33 -5.78
C GLU A 11 -2.54 -0.58 -5.08
N PHE A 12 -2.69 -1.82 -5.53
CA PHE A 12 -3.77 -2.69 -5.06
C PHE A 12 -3.45 -3.40 -3.74
N ASN A 13 -2.19 -3.79 -3.51
CA ASN A 13 -1.84 -4.60 -2.36
C ASN A 13 -1.24 -3.79 -1.20
N LEU A 14 -0.74 -2.57 -1.47
CA LEU A 14 -0.21 -1.71 -0.43
C LEU A 14 -1.08 -0.47 -0.24
N LEU A 15 -1.05 0.47 -1.19
CA LEU A 15 -1.71 1.78 -1.06
C LEU A 15 -3.21 1.64 -0.79
N SER A 16 -3.90 0.78 -1.54
CA SER A 16 -5.33 0.52 -1.34
C SER A 16 -5.62 -0.09 0.04
N CYS A 17 -4.78 -0.99 0.54
CA CYS A 17 -4.98 -1.57 1.88
C CYS A 17 -4.74 -0.53 2.99
N VAL A 18 -3.69 0.28 2.88
CA VAL A 18 -3.37 1.35 3.84
C VAL A 18 -4.47 2.41 3.87
N THR A 19 -4.88 2.89 2.70
CA THR A 19 -5.95 3.90 2.59
C THR A 19 -7.28 3.37 3.15
N GLN A 20 -7.65 2.13 2.86
CA GLN A 20 -8.88 1.55 3.42
C GLN A 20 -8.80 1.37 4.94
N ALA A 21 -7.64 0.99 5.48
CA ALA A 21 -7.44 0.96 6.92
C ALA A 21 -7.63 2.36 7.53
N PHE A 22 -7.02 3.40 6.96
CA PHE A 22 -7.15 4.77 7.45
C PHE A 22 -8.59 5.30 7.33
N ARG A 23 -9.19 5.25 6.14
CA ARG A 23 -10.52 5.80 5.85
C ARG A 23 -11.60 5.26 6.77
N HIS A 24 -11.54 3.97 7.11
CA HIS A 24 -12.58 3.31 7.89
C HIS A 24 -12.27 3.11 9.38
N THR A 25 -11.07 3.49 9.87
CA THR A 25 -10.73 3.39 11.30
C THR A 25 -10.33 4.72 11.94
N HIS A 26 -9.86 5.69 11.15
CA HIS A 26 -9.34 6.94 11.70
C HIS A 26 -10.48 7.92 12.07
N PRO A 27 -10.48 8.52 13.27
CA PRO A 27 -11.54 9.43 13.71
C PRO A 27 -11.71 10.68 12.83
N ALA A 28 -10.62 11.19 12.25
CA ALA A 28 -10.68 12.36 11.36
C ALA A 28 -11.47 12.08 10.05
N MET A 29 -11.70 10.81 9.71
CA MET A 29 -12.42 10.41 8.50
C MET A 29 -13.92 10.18 8.74
N LYS A 30 -14.43 10.33 9.96
CA LYS A 30 -15.84 10.07 10.31
C LYS A 30 -16.85 10.81 9.42
N GLU A 31 -16.57 12.07 9.11
CA GLU A 31 -17.46 12.90 8.29
C GLU A 31 -17.20 12.74 6.78
N TRP A 32 -16.08 12.12 6.39
CA TRP A 32 -15.62 12.03 4.99
C TRP A 32 -15.83 10.63 4.40
N GLU A 33 -15.94 9.60 5.24
CA GLU A 33 -16.20 8.22 4.86
C GLU A 33 -17.48 7.75 5.55
N ILE A 34 -18.60 7.79 4.84
CA ILE A 34 -19.93 7.50 5.40
C ILE A 34 -20.58 6.36 4.57
N PRO A 35 -20.76 5.15 5.14
CA PRO A 35 -20.40 4.76 6.51
C PRO A 35 -18.90 4.41 6.68
N GLN A 36 -18.34 4.69 7.85
CA GLN A 36 -17.10 4.04 8.27
C GLN A 36 -17.39 2.58 8.64
N VAL A 37 -16.75 1.65 7.95
CA VAL A 37 -16.89 0.20 8.18
C VAL A 37 -15.65 -0.30 8.90
N SER A 38 -15.62 -0.19 10.23
CA SER A 38 -14.43 -0.49 11.05
C SER A 38 -13.89 -1.91 10.80
N GLU A 39 -14.76 -2.92 10.69
CA GLU A 39 -14.36 -4.30 10.41
C GLU A 39 -13.60 -4.43 9.08
N TRP A 40 -13.98 -3.65 8.07
CA TRP A 40 -13.28 -3.62 6.78
C TRP A 40 -11.91 -2.95 6.91
N GLY A 41 -11.82 -1.84 7.63
CA GLY A 41 -10.55 -1.17 7.89
C GLY A 41 -9.56 -2.07 8.64
N GLU A 42 -10.02 -2.75 9.70
CA GLU A 42 -9.21 -3.71 10.47
C GLU A 42 -8.79 -4.91 9.61
N ALA A 43 -9.65 -5.40 8.71
CA ALA A 43 -9.32 -6.50 7.81
C ALA A 43 -8.24 -6.15 6.76
N ASN A 44 -8.00 -4.87 6.47
CA ASN A 44 -6.98 -4.43 5.51
C ASN A 44 -5.59 -4.27 6.12
N LYS A 45 -5.49 -3.93 7.42
CA LYS A 45 -4.20 -3.80 8.12
C LYS A 45 -3.27 -5.02 7.94
N PRO A 46 -3.69 -6.26 8.22
CA PRO A 46 -2.81 -7.42 8.06
C PRO A 46 -2.43 -7.69 6.60
N LYS A 47 -3.26 -7.27 5.62
CA LYS A 47 -2.94 -7.41 4.19
C LYS A 47 -1.81 -6.48 3.77
N ALA A 48 -1.85 -5.22 4.21
CA ALA A 48 -0.75 -4.27 3.98
C ALA A 48 0.56 -4.80 4.59
N VAL A 49 0.52 -5.29 5.84
CA VAL A 49 1.69 -5.89 6.50
C VAL A 49 2.21 -7.12 5.76
N ALA A 50 1.32 -8.00 5.29
CA ALA A 50 1.73 -9.18 4.52
C ALA A 50 2.43 -8.77 3.21
N PHE A 51 1.91 -7.76 2.52
CA PHE A 51 2.53 -7.25 1.30
C PHE A 51 3.87 -6.54 1.56
N LEU A 52 3.99 -5.80 2.66
CA LEU A 52 5.27 -5.20 3.08
C LEU A 52 6.36 -6.26 3.28
N ARG A 53 6.04 -7.43 3.84
CA ARG A 53 7.00 -8.53 3.97
C ARG A 53 7.46 -9.08 2.61
N LEU A 54 6.55 -9.15 1.63
CA LEU A 54 6.91 -9.52 0.27
C LEU A 54 7.82 -8.45 -0.36
N LEU A 55 7.45 -7.18 -0.21
CA LEU A 55 8.20 -6.06 -0.75
C LEU A 55 9.62 -5.98 -0.17
N ASP A 56 9.76 -6.17 1.14
CA ASP A 56 11.05 -6.22 1.84
C ASP A 56 11.95 -7.32 1.27
N GLY A 57 11.42 -8.53 1.04
CA GLY A 57 12.17 -9.62 0.42
C GLY A 57 12.64 -9.30 -1.00
N GLU A 58 11.81 -8.61 -1.78
CA GLU A 58 12.19 -8.20 -3.14
C GLU A 58 13.28 -7.14 -3.11
N LEU A 59 13.14 -6.11 -2.27
CA LEU A 59 14.15 -5.04 -2.09
C LEU A 59 15.45 -5.56 -1.47
N GLY A 60 15.44 -6.71 -0.80
CA GLY A 60 16.65 -7.42 -0.40
C GLY A 60 17.50 -7.92 -1.59
N SER A 61 16.94 -7.99 -2.80
CA SER A 61 17.60 -8.52 -4.00
C SER A 61 17.77 -7.52 -5.14
N ARG A 62 17.14 -6.33 -5.06
CA ARG A 62 17.23 -5.27 -6.07
C ARG A 62 17.10 -3.88 -5.43
N GLU A 63 17.69 -2.88 -6.09
CA GLU A 63 17.79 -1.52 -5.55
C GLU A 63 16.43 -0.79 -5.52
N PHE A 64 15.59 -0.99 -6.55
CA PHE A 64 14.28 -0.36 -6.68
C PHE A 64 13.17 -1.39 -6.92
N ILE A 65 11.92 -0.99 -6.68
CA ILE A 65 10.76 -1.86 -6.72
C ILE A 65 10.59 -2.54 -8.09
N ALA A 66 10.97 -1.90 -9.19
CA ALA A 66 10.83 -2.46 -10.53
C ALA A 66 12.14 -2.98 -11.15
N GLY A 67 13.26 -2.97 -10.42
CA GLY A 67 14.59 -3.37 -10.91
C GLY A 67 15.67 -2.39 -10.46
N ASP A 68 16.50 -1.95 -11.40
CA ASP A 68 17.73 -1.18 -11.12
C ASP A 68 17.56 0.34 -11.34
N SER A 69 16.34 0.79 -11.66
CA SER A 69 16.02 2.20 -11.87
C SER A 69 14.79 2.60 -11.07
N TYR A 70 14.85 3.77 -10.46
CA TYR A 70 13.71 4.38 -9.77
C TYR A 70 12.54 4.65 -10.73
N SER A 71 11.31 4.40 -10.26
CA SER A 71 10.11 4.42 -11.10
C SER A 71 8.85 4.88 -10.34
N ILE A 72 7.72 4.92 -11.04
CA ILE A 72 6.41 5.22 -10.42
C ILE A 72 5.99 4.20 -9.35
N ALA A 73 6.45 2.95 -9.46
CA ALA A 73 6.19 1.94 -8.44
C ALA A 73 6.82 2.33 -7.11
N ASP A 74 8.05 2.85 -7.14
CA ASP A 74 8.78 3.34 -5.96
C ASP A 74 8.08 4.54 -5.33
N ILE A 75 7.63 5.51 -6.15
CA ILE A 75 6.86 6.66 -5.68
C ILE A 75 5.58 6.20 -4.97
N THR A 76 4.83 5.29 -5.58
CA THR A 76 3.59 4.77 -5.01
C THR A 76 3.85 4.00 -3.71
N GLY A 77 4.90 3.19 -3.68
CA GLY A 77 5.31 2.46 -2.48
C GLY A 77 5.72 3.39 -1.34
N LEU A 78 6.52 4.42 -1.62
CA LEU A 78 6.92 5.44 -0.66
C LEU A 78 5.72 6.16 -0.06
N ILE A 79 4.82 6.66 -0.90
CA ILE A 79 3.60 7.33 -0.44
C ILE A 79 2.76 6.40 0.42
N ALA A 80 2.62 5.13 0.05
CA ALA A 80 1.84 4.18 0.84
C ALA A 80 2.45 3.86 2.23
N VAL A 81 3.75 4.07 2.42
CA VAL A 81 4.45 3.83 3.70
C VAL A 81 4.52 5.08 4.57
N ASP A 82 4.68 6.26 3.97
CA ASP A 82 4.80 7.55 4.67
C ASP A 82 3.44 8.11 5.16
N PHE A 83 2.35 7.65 4.54
CA PHE A 83 0.96 8.08 4.80
C PHE A 83 0.42 7.63 6.17
#